data_AF-A0A366HRH5-F1
#
_entry.id   AF-A0A366HRH5-F1
#
_cell.length_a   1.000
_cell.length_b   1.000
_cell.length_c   1.000
_cell.angle_alpha   90.00
_cell.angle_beta   90.00
_cell.angle_gamma   90.00
#
_symmetry.space_group_name_H-M   'P 1'
#
loop_
_entity.id
_entity.type
_entity.pdbx_description
1 polymer ?
#
loop_
_entity_poly.entity_id
_entity_poly.type
_entity_poly.pdbx_seq_one_letter_code
_entity_poly.pdbx_strand_id
1 'polypeptide(L)'
;MAGKIFRHFLTMPLRRLTRNLLLGIVMLLGVTLVIAFYIHQQEHSHTRIVSPSGGSEGVQRAIEKLGPEGGEVLLTAGVYECDQPIVIRSNYITLRGAGNATVLRLKAGANCPVIIIGDEAPTPRREVSGIQVTDLAIDGNRLKQDVECWDGSCDTGEKTVIRSCGVVVRRAVDVSLERLNIYGCRSAGVVTEKGCRRLAIRELSASDNHFDGLACYETEESLFEGLHLHRNNCAGISTDLKFNRNLISNVMLSNNGKQGIFMRDSRSNVFVGVVVVNSGEQGIFIAQTDKDPETAVVGNTFTALTVSGCKGPAVRVNDKSCKDNVLTGCQFIDNADGLSEAASGLVSMRSE
;
A
#
# COMPACT_ATOMS: atom_id res chain seq x y z
N MET A 1 -52.99 -64.84 39.60
CA MET A 1 -51.55 -64.85 39.25
C MET A 1 -51.30 -63.74 38.24
N ALA A 2 -50.23 -62.95 38.44
CA ALA A 2 -49.77 -61.79 37.64
C ALA A 2 -50.69 -60.55 37.68
N GLY A 3 -50.47 -59.51 38.48
CA GLY A 3 -49.32 -59.13 39.29
C GLY A 3 -48.31 -58.28 38.52
N LYS A 4 -48.43 -56.95 38.67
CA LYS A 4 -47.37 -55.91 38.70
C LYS A 4 -46.40 -55.91 37.51
N ILE A 5 -46.34 -54.86 36.70
CA ILE A 5 -45.39 -53.72 36.85
C ILE A 5 -45.81 -52.70 35.78
N PHE A 6 -46.35 -51.53 36.15
CA PHE A 6 -46.29 -50.26 35.38
C PHE A 6 -47.11 -49.19 36.12
N ARG A 7 -46.64 -48.79 37.31
CA ARG A 7 -47.14 -47.59 38.01
C ARG A 7 -45.96 -47.02 38.77
N HIS A 8 -45.20 -46.12 38.16
CA HIS A 8 -44.39 -45.13 38.89
C HIS A 8 -43.76 -44.09 37.94
N PHE A 9 -44.54 -43.47 37.04
CA PHE A 9 -44.14 -42.20 36.45
C PHE A 9 -45.39 -41.37 36.18
N LEU A 10 -45.28 -40.06 36.37
CA LEU A 10 -46.27 -39.00 36.14
C LEU A 10 -47.23 -38.66 37.29
N THR A 11 -46.68 -38.02 38.33
CA THR A 11 -47.31 -36.84 38.96
C THR A 11 -46.22 -35.91 39.52
N MET A 12 -45.45 -35.27 38.64
CA MET A 12 -44.73 -34.06 39.06
C MET A 12 -45.72 -32.87 39.05
N PRO A 13 -45.82 -32.09 40.13
CA PRO A 13 -46.79 -30.99 40.22
C PRO A 13 -46.43 -29.88 39.23
N LEU A 14 -47.37 -29.53 38.34
CA LEU A 14 -47.26 -28.51 37.28
C LEU A 14 -46.71 -27.15 37.76
N ARG A 15 -46.87 -26.82 39.05
CA ARG A 15 -46.34 -25.60 39.69
C ARG A 15 -44.81 -25.59 39.87
N ARG A 16 -44.15 -26.74 39.99
CA ARG A 16 -42.68 -26.82 40.07
C ARG A 16 -42.03 -26.69 38.70
N LEU A 17 -42.69 -27.19 37.65
CA LEU A 17 -42.19 -27.12 36.27
C LEU A 17 -42.18 -25.68 35.76
N THR A 18 -43.24 -24.91 36.03
CA THR A 18 -43.36 -23.50 35.62
C THR A 18 -42.36 -22.58 36.30
N ARG A 19 -42.07 -22.78 37.59
CA ARG A 19 -41.07 -21.98 38.31
C ARG A 19 -39.64 -22.25 37.85
N ASN A 20 -39.31 -23.53 37.59
CA ASN A 20 -37.97 -23.90 37.10
C ASN A 20 -37.76 -23.47 35.65
N LEU A 21 -38.81 -23.50 34.82
CA LEU A 21 -38.76 -22.99 33.45
C LEU A 21 -38.57 -21.47 33.43
N LEU A 22 -39.29 -20.73 34.29
CA LEU A 22 -39.14 -19.28 34.43
C LEU A 22 -37.74 -18.90 34.92
N LEU A 23 -37.18 -19.60 35.92
CA LEU A 23 -35.80 -19.39 36.37
C LEU A 23 -34.78 -19.66 35.27
N GLY A 24 -34.98 -20.73 34.50
CA GLY A 24 -34.12 -21.09 33.37
C GLY A 24 -34.12 -20.03 32.27
N ILE A 25 -35.30 -19.47 31.94
CA ILE A 25 -35.44 -18.39 30.96
C ILE A 25 -34.76 -17.11 31.46
N VAL A 26 -34.93 -16.74 32.74
CA VAL A 26 -34.27 -15.55 33.32
C VAL A 26 -32.75 -15.70 33.34
N MET A 27 -32.22 -16.87 33.68
CA MET A 27 -30.78 -17.15 33.61
C MET A 27 -30.24 -17.08 32.18
N LEU A 28 -30.96 -17.65 31.20
CA LEU A 28 -30.56 -17.62 29.79
C LEU A 28 -30.57 -16.18 29.23
N LEU A 29 -31.57 -15.38 29.59
CA LEU A 29 -31.63 -13.95 29.24
C LEU A 29 -30.50 -13.14 29.91
N GLY A 30 -30.17 -13.44 31.17
CA GLY A 30 -29.04 -12.82 31.86
C GLY A 30 -27.69 -13.13 31.19
N VAL A 31 -27.46 -14.40 30.82
CA VAL A 31 -26.22 -14.82 30.14
C VAL A 31 -26.11 -14.20 28.74
N THR A 32 -27.20 -14.17 27.98
CA THR A 32 -27.21 -13.54 26.64
C THR A 32 -27.00 -12.03 26.71
N LEU A 33 -27.55 -11.34 27.71
CA LEU A 33 -27.28 -9.92 27.96
C LEU A 33 -25.81 -9.66 28.34
N VAL A 34 -25.21 -10.52 29.17
CA VAL A 34 -23.78 -10.40 29.53
C VAL A 34 -22.89 -10.65 28.31
N ILE A 35 -23.20 -11.66 27.49
CA ILE A 35 -22.47 -11.94 26.25
C ILE A 35 -22.62 -10.78 25.26
N ALA A 36 -23.84 -10.26 25.07
CA ALA A 36 -24.09 -9.11 24.19
C ALA A 36 -23.38 -7.84 24.69
N PHE A 37 -23.37 -7.58 26.00
CA PHE A 37 -22.63 -6.48 26.60
C PHE A 37 -21.12 -6.66 26.46
N TYR A 38 -20.61 -7.88 26.59
CA TYR A 38 -19.20 -8.22 26.41
C TYR A 38 -18.75 -8.07 24.94
N ILE A 39 -19.58 -8.51 23.98
CA ILE A 39 -19.36 -8.31 22.54
C ILE A 39 -19.42 -6.82 22.18
N HIS A 40 -20.40 -6.08 22.70
CA HIS A 40 -20.51 -4.63 22.49
C HIS A 40 -19.35 -3.83 23.12
N GLN A 41 -18.85 -4.26 24.28
CA GLN A 41 -17.62 -3.72 24.89
C GLN A 41 -16.39 -3.97 24.02
N GLN A 42 -16.28 -5.16 23.40
CA GLN A 42 -15.19 -5.51 22.48
C GLN A 42 -15.24 -4.68 21.19
N GLU A 43 -16.43 -4.44 20.62
CA GLU A 43 -16.59 -3.59 19.43
C GLU A 43 -16.24 -2.12 19.66
N HIS A 44 -16.36 -1.62 20.91
CA HIS A 44 -16.01 -0.23 21.25
C HIS A 44 -14.60 -0.05 21.85
N SER A 45 -13.84 -1.13 22.14
CA SER A 45 -12.56 -1.02 22.87
C SER A 45 -11.32 -0.80 22.00
N HIS A 46 -11.40 -0.94 20.67
CA HIS A 46 -10.21 -0.92 19.80
C HIS A 46 -10.12 0.27 18.84
N THR A 47 -11.09 1.19 18.83
CA THR A 47 -11.02 2.41 18.00
C THR A 47 -10.56 3.61 18.83
N ARG A 48 -9.54 4.32 18.35
CA ARG A 48 -9.04 5.57 18.91
C ARG A 48 -9.31 6.71 17.93
N ILE A 49 -10.13 7.68 18.34
CA ILE A 49 -10.42 8.86 17.53
C ILE A 49 -9.38 9.94 17.82
N VAL A 50 -8.82 10.55 16.79
CA VAL A 50 -7.84 11.63 16.89
C VAL A 50 -8.33 12.82 16.09
N SER A 51 -8.34 14.02 16.69
CA SER A 51 -8.65 15.28 16.02
C SER A 51 -7.41 15.93 15.40
N PRO A 52 -7.56 16.83 14.40
CA PRO A 52 -6.44 17.48 13.70
C PRO A 52 -5.45 18.19 14.61
N SER A 53 -5.95 18.76 15.72
CA SER A 53 -5.14 19.42 16.75
C SER A 53 -4.09 18.50 17.40
N GLY A 54 -4.23 17.18 17.26
CA GLY A 54 -3.25 16.22 17.74
C GLY A 54 -1.98 16.15 16.88
N GLY A 55 -2.04 16.53 15.60
CA GLY A 55 -0.92 16.37 14.67
C GLY A 55 -0.41 14.92 14.58
N SER A 56 0.81 14.73 14.08
CA SER A 56 1.50 13.42 14.07
C SER A 56 1.61 12.80 15.46
N GLU A 57 1.92 13.58 16.49
CA GLU A 57 2.08 13.05 17.85
C GLU A 57 0.79 12.44 18.42
N GLY A 58 -0.35 13.08 18.16
CA GLY A 58 -1.66 12.60 18.59
C GLY A 58 -2.00 11.26 17.95
N VAL A 59 -1.69 11.12 16.66
CA VAL A 59 -1.84 9.86 15.92
C VAL A 59 -0.90 8.80 16.48
N GLN A 60 0.38 9.14 16.68
CA GLN A 60 1.38 8.22 17.22
C GLN A 60 0.98 7.70 18.60
N ARG A 61 0.54 8.57 19.52
CA ARG A 61 0.03 8.18 20.84
C ARG A 61 -1.21 7.31 20.77
N ALA A 62 -2.06 7.47 19.75
CA ALA A 62 -3.23 6.63 19.57
C ALA A 62 -2.85 5.21 19.13
N ILE A 63 -1.91 5.09 18.17
CA ILE A 63 -1.37 3.80 17.70
C ILE A 63 -0.73 3.05 18.88
N GLU A 64 0.09 3.72 19.68
CA GLU A 64 0.80 3.11 20.81
C GLU A 64 -0.14 2.57 21.89
N LYS A 65 -1.36 3.12 22.00
CA LYS A 65 -2.39 2.69 22.95
C LYS A 65 -3.21 1.48 22.50
N LEU A 66 -3.08 1.03 21.26
CA LEU A 66 -3.80 -0.15 20.74
C LEU A 66 -3.22 -1.47 21.27
N GLY A 67 -1.95 -1.46 21.69
CA GLY A 67 -1.29 -2.66 22.20
C GLY A 67 -1.01 -3.71 21.12
N PRO A 68 -0.72 -4.97 21.51
CA PRO A 68 -0.30 -6.02 20.58
C PRO A 68 -1.43 -6.60 19.71
N GLU A 69 -2.69 -6.53 20.18
CA GLU A 69 -3.85 -7.02 19.44
C GLU A 69 -4.25 -6.11 18.27
N GLY A 70 -3.67 -4.91 18.20
CA GLY A 70 -3.99 -3.92 17.19
C GLY A 70 -5.35 -3.26 17.40
N GLY A 71 -5.90 -2.73 16.32
CA GLY A 71 -7.14 -1.95 16.32
C GLY A 71 -7.09 -0.80 15.34
N GLU A 72 -7.99 0.15 15.53
CA GLU A 72 -8.19 1.25 14.60
C GLU A 72 -7.83 2.60 15.22
N VAL A 73 -7.14 3.43 14.44
CA VAL A 73 -7.03 4.86 14.68
C VAL A 73 -7.85 5.59 13.62
N LEU A 74 -8.92 6.24 14.06
CA LEU A 74 -9.81 7.02 13.21
C LEU A 74 -9.44 8.50 13.29
N LEU A 75 -9.02 9.06 12.16
CA LEU A 75 -8.72 10.48 11.99
C LEU A 75 -9.98 11.19 11.50
N THR A 76 -10.44 12.19 12.25
CA THR A 76 -11.52 13.07 11.78
C THR A 76 -11.05 13.96 10.61
N ALA A 77 -11.97 14.63 9.92
CA ALA A 77 -11.61 15.61 8.90
C ALA A 77 -10.77 16.76 9.47
N GLY A 78 -9.81 17.24 8.68
CA GLY A 78 -8.94 18.38 8.94
C GLY A 78 -7.47 18.09 8.61
N VAL A 79 -6.62 19.08 8.89
CA VAL A 79 -5.17 19.02 8.59
C VAL A 79 -4.39 18.70 9.86
N TYR A 80 -3.66 17.59 9.84
CA TYR A 80 -2.76 17.14 10.90
C TYR A 80 -1.35 17.54 10.50
N GLU A 81 -0.77 18.51 11.21
CA GLU A 81 0.62 18.92 11.00
C GLU A 81 1.56 17.84 11.55
N CYS A 82 2.54 17.44 10.73
CA CYS A 82 3.52 16.41 11.02
C CYS A 82 4.93 17.01 11.00
N ASP A 83 5.60 17.04 12.15
CA ASP A 83 7.04 17.34 12.28
C ASP A 83 7.90 16.08 12.40
N GLN A 84 7.26 14.93 12.61
CA GLN A 84 7.88 13.62 12.73
C GLN A 84 7.01 12.58 12.01
N PRO A 85 7.59 11.46 11.55
CA PRO A 85 6.82 10.40 10.94
C PRO A 85 5.82 9.76 11.93
N ILE A 86 4.67 9.34 11.41
CA ILE A 86 3.76 8.42 12.09
C ILE A 86 4.26 7.00 11.80
N VAL A 87 4.63 6.25 12.85
CA VAL A 87 5.31 4.96 12.70
C VAL A 87 4.45 3.82 13.22
N ILE A 88 4.01 2.96 12.29
CA ILE A 88 3.22 1.77 12.56
C ILE A 88 4.16 0.57 12.69
N ARG A 89 4.60 0.30 13.91
CA ARG A 89 5.49 -0.83 14.22
C ARG A 89 4.75 -2.11 14.58
N SER A 90 3.46 -2.03 14.93
CA SER A 90 2.67 -3.17 15.43
C SER A 90 1.77 -3.74 14.33
N ASN A 91 1.41 -5.01 14.49
CA ASN A 91 0.52 -5.69 13.56
C ASN A 91 -0.94 -5.24 13.76
N TYR A 92 -1.78 -5.53 12.76
CA TYR A 92 -3.24 -5.39 12.85
C TYR A 92 -3.70 -3.96 13.16
N ILE A 93 -2.97 -2.96 12.65
CA ILE A 93 -3.30 -1.54 12.81
C ILE A 93 -4.02 -1.04 11.57
N THR A 94 -5.20 -0.47 11.75
CA THR A 94 -5.89 0.32 10.74
C THR A 94 -5.76 1.80 11.06
N LEU A 95 -5.20 2.59 10.16
CA LEU A 95 -5.22 4.04 10.18
C LEU A 95 -6.20 4.54 9.11
N ARG A 96 -7.33 5.10 9.54
CA ARG A 96 -8.41 5.50 8.64
C ARG A 96 -8.73 6.98 8.78
N GLY A 97 -8.87 7.70 7.67
CA GLY A 97 -9.36 9.08 7.64
C GLY A 97 -10.80 9.21 7.15
N ALA A 98 -11.18 10.45 6.82
CA ALA A 98 -12.47 10.83 6.22
C ALA A 98 -12.33 11.18 4.73
N GLY A 99 -11.57 10.38 3.98
CA GLY A 99 -11.18 10.63 2.59
C GLY A 99 -10.23 11.83 2.48
N ASN A 100 -10.31 12.55 1.35
CA ASN A 100 -9.51 13.75 1.11
C ASN A 100 -9.73 14.88 2.13
N ALA A 101 -10.77 14.81 2.98
CA ALA A 101 -11.00 15.78 4.04
C ALA A 101 -10.02 15.60 5.22
N THR A 102 -9.37 14.44 5.37
CA THR A 102 -8.29 14.20 6.34
C THR A 102 -6.96 14.34 5.62
N VAL A 103 -6.13 15.30 6.02
CA VAL A 103 -4.82 15.56 5.41
C VAL A 103 -3.73 15.43 6.45
N LEU A 104 -2.77 14.52 6.25
CA LEU A 104 -1.51 14.50 6.98
C LEU A 104 -0.50 15.35 6.21
N ARG A 105 -0.05 16.47 6.79
CA ARG A 105 0.83 17.44 6.11
C ARG A 105 2.17 17.57 6.84
N LEU A 106 3.28 17.46 6.12
CA LEU A 106 4.59 17.77 6.70
C LEU A 106 4.73 19.27 6.98
N LYS A 107 5.24 19.61 8.17
CA LYS A 107 5.70 20.95 8.49
C LYS A 107 6.90 21.33 7.60
N ALA A 108 7.10 22.62 7.42
CA ALA A 108 8.29 23.13 6.73
C ALA A 108 9.58 22.65 7.43
N GLY A 109 10.55 22.18 6.66
CA GLY A 109 11.83 21.70 7.15
C GLY A 109 11.79 20.38 7.93
N ALA A 110 10.66 19.65 7.93
CA ALA A 110 10.56 18.37 8.62
C ALA A 110 11.47 17.30 8.00
N ASN A 111 11.64 17.35 6.66
CA ASN A 111 12.60 16.55 5.91
C ASN A 111 12.57 15.05 6.27
N CYS A 112 11.38 14.46 6.34
CA CYS A 112 11.13 13.08 6.76
C CYS A 112 9.96 12.47 5.98
N PRO A 113 9.71 11.15 6.02
CA PRO A 113 8.45 10.58 5.51
C PRO A 113 7.26 10.93 6.40
N VAL A 114 6.04 10.88 5.86
CA VAL A 114 4.82 11.13 6.67
C VAL A 114 4.42 9.89 7.45
N ILE A 115 4.36 8.73 6.80
CA ILE A 115 4.04 7.45 7.41
C ILE A 115 5.17 6.45 7.17
N ILE A 116 5.56 5.73 8.22
CA ILE A 116 6.45 4.57 8.14
C ILE A 116 5.66 3.34 8.61
N ILE A 117 5.51 2.35 7.73
CA ILE A 117 5.01 1.02 8.07
C ILE A 117 6.22 0.09 8.21
N GLY A 118 6.40 -0.51 9.39
CA GLY A 118 7.63 -1.19 9.78
C GLY A 118 8.40 -0.38 10.82
N ASP A 119 9.72 -0.51 10.86
CA ASP A 119 10.58 0.27 11.77
C ASP A 119 11.60 1.15 11.03
N GLU A 120 12.26 2.04 11.78
CA GLU A 120 13.16 3.09 11.26
C GLU A 120 14.63 2.66 11.24
N ALA A 121 14.95 1.45 11.70
CA ALA A 121 16.34 1.00 11.73
C ALA A 121 16.86 0.84 10.30
N PRO A 122 18.16 1.08 10.03
CA PRO A 122 18.69 0.96 8.67
C PRO A 122 18.36 -0.38 8.01
N THR A 123 18.48 -1.45 8.79
CA THR A 123 17.92 -2.77 8.49
C THR A 123 16.74 -3.02 9.42
N PRO A 124 15.51 -3.18 8.91
CA PRO A 124 14.34 -3.43 9.75
C PRO A 124 14.50 -4.67 10.63
N ARG A 125 14.23 -4.52 11.92
CA ARG A 125 14.47 -5.53 12.95
C ARG A 125 13.39 -6.61 12.97
N ARG A 126 12.15 -6.26 12.61
CA ARG A 126 11.02 -7.19 12.55
C ARG A 126 10.18 -7.01 11.29
N GLU A 127 9.53 -8.10 10.89
CA GLU A 127 8.46 -8.05 9.90
C GLU A 127 7.16 -7.62 10.61
N VAL A 128 6.40 -6.71 10.00
CA VAL A 128 5.07 -6.30 10.47
C VAL A 128 3.98 -6.77 9.51
N SER A 129 2.76 -6.98 10.01
CA SER A 129 1.69 -7.53 9.18
C SER A 129 0.28 -7.05 9.50
N GLY A 130 -0.62 -7.18 8.51
CA GLY A 130 -2.05 -6.89 8.68
C GLY A 130 -2.35 -5.41 8.89
N ILE A 131 -1.57 -4.52 8.26
CA ILE A 131 -1.70 -3.07 8.44
C ILE A 131 -2.54 -2.49 7.32
N GLN A 132 -3.41 -1.54 7.64
CA GLN A 132 -4.23 -0.83 6.67
C GLN A 132 -4.06 0.68 6.85
N VAL A 133 -3.84 1.40 5.75
CA VAL A 133 -3.90 2.87 5.72
C VAL A 133 -4.90 3.25 4.64
N THR A 134 -5.95 3.97 5.02
CA THR A 134 -7.05 4.21 4.09
C THR A 134 -7.80 5.52 4.30
N ASP A 135 -8.43 5.98 3.22
CA ASP A 135 -9.36 7.11 3.21
C ASP A 135 -8.72 8.39 3.76
N LEU A 136 -7.54 8.76 3.25
CA LEU A 136 -6.87 10.01 3.64
C LEU A 136 -6.01 10.60 2.52
N ALA A 137 -5.67 11.87 2.67
CA ALA A 137 -4.68 12.54 1.85
C ALA A 137 -3.37 12.78 2.62
N ILE A 138 -2.28 12.83 1.88
CA ILE A 138 -0.93 13.13 2.39
C ILE A 138 -0.33 14.26 1.55
N ASP A 139 0.09 15.32 2.24
CA ASP A 139 0.80 16.46 1.65
C ASP A 139 2.24 16.49 2.16
N GLY A 140 3.18 16.13 1.30
CA GLY A 140 4.60 16.16 1.65
C GLY A 140 5.20 17.57 1.73
N ASN A 141 4.43 18.62 1.41
CA ASN A 141 4.84 20.02 1.47
C ASN A 141 6.19 20.28 0.78
N ARG A 142 6.40 19.67 -0.39
CA ARG A 142 7.68 19.59 -1.14
C ARG A 142 8.42 20.91 -1.26
N LEU A 143 7.70 22.01 -1.50
CA LEU A 143 8.31 23.34 -1.70
C LEU A 143 8.91 23.92 -0.41
N LYS A 144 8.64 23.30 0.73
CA LYS A 144 9.16 23.66 2.06
C LYS A 144 10.01 22.55 2.66
N GLN A 145 10.44 21.57 1.86
CA GLN A 145 11.43 20.57 2.25
C GLN A 145 12.73 20.83 1.50
N ASP A 146 13.85 20.62 2.18
CA ASP A 146 15.18 20.93 1.68
C ASP A 146 15.81 19.70 1.01
N VAL A 147 15.69 18.54 1.66
CA VAL A 147 16.39 17.30 1.32
C VAL A 147 15.46 16.12 1.06
N GLU A 148 15.89 15.21 0.19
CA GLU A 148 15.14 14.00 -0.14
C GLU A 148 15.20 12.96 0.98
N CYS A 149 16.35 12.80 1.62
CA CYS A 149 16.58 11.77 2.62
C CYS A 149 16.33 12.29 4.02
N TRP A 150 15.86 11.40 4.90
CA TRP A 150 15.48 11.80 6.24
C TRP A 150 16.70 12.36 7.00
N ASP A 151 16.58 13.63 7.41
CA ASP A 151 17.53 14.33 8.28
C ASP A 151 18.91 14.59 7.65
N GLY A 152 19.02 14.61 6.31
CA GLY A 152 20.21 15.13 5.64
C GLY A 152 20.58 14.46 4.32
N SER A 153 21.90 14.30 4.11
CA SER A 153 22.45 13.70 2.89
C SER A 153 22.08 12.23 2.80
N CYS A 154 21.67 11.79 1.62
CA CYS A 154 21.33 10.39 1.39
C CYS A 154 22.51 9.46 1.65
N ASP A 155 22.16 8.26 2.13
CA ASP A 155 23.06 7.11 2.23
C ASP A 155 24.30 7.32 3.13
N THR A 156 24.24 8.26 4.07
CA THR A 156 25.29 8.44 5.10
C THR A 156 25.12 7.52 6.31
N GLY A 157 24.11 6.64 6.28
CA GLY A 157 23.75 5.75 7.39
C GLY A 157 22.64 6.30 8.29
N GLU A 158 22.28 5.53 9.33
CA GLU A 158 21.18 5.87 10.26
C GLU A 158 19.82 6.06 9.56
N LYS A 159 19.14 7.19 9.80
CA LYS A 159 17.80 7.49 9.26
C LYS A 159 17.82 7.92 7.79
N THR A 160 18.95 8.38 7.28
CA THR A 160 19.10 8.90 5.89
C THR A 160 18.86 7.88 4.80
N VAL A 161 18.76 6.60 5.18
CA VAL A 161 18.36 5.50 4.29
C VAL A 161 16.86 5.53 3.96
N ILE A 162 16.06 6.24 4.74
CA ILE A 162 14.61 6.40 4.54
C ILE A 162 14.34 7.72 3.82
N ARG A 163 13.51 7.65 2.78
CA ARG A 163 13.19 8.79 1.91
C ARG A 163 12.04 9.64 2.47
N SER A 164 12.03 10.93 2.17
CA SER A 164 10.96 11.89 2.48
C SER A 164 9.78 11.73 1.51
N CYS A 165 9.14 10.56 1.60
CA CYS A 165 7.98 10.16 0.82
C CYS A 165 6.68 10.32 1.63
N GLY A 166 5.53 10.13 0.97
CA GLY A 166 4.24 10.11 1.66
C GLY A 166 4.14 8.91 2.60
N VAL A 167 4.32 7.71 2.04
CA VAL A 167 4.33 6.45 2.81
C VAL A 167 5.57 5.64 2.44
N VAL A 168 6.29 5.16 3.44
CA VAL A 168 7.29 4.09 3.25
C VAL A 168 6.81 2.81 3.92
N VAL A 169 6.86 1.70 3.18
CA VAL A 169 6.56 0.36 3.67
C VAL A 169 7.86 -0.43 3.70
N ARG A 170 8.25 -0.92 4.88
CA ARG A 170 9.55 -1.54 5.10
C ARG A 170 9.37 -2.89 5.77
N ARG A 171 9.86 -3.96 5.13
CA ARG A 171 9.81 -5.34 5.66
C ARG A 171 8.43 -5.68 6.22
N ALA A 172 7.42 -5.62 5.36
CA ALA A 172 6.03 -5.79 5.76
C ALA A 172 5.28 -6.76 4.85
N VAL A 173 4.29 -7.45 5.42
CA VAL A 173 3.47 -8.42 4.72
C VAL A 173 2.00 -8.18 4.98
N ASP A 174 1.12 -8.46 4.01
CA ASP A 174 -0.33 -8.26 4.18
C ASP A 174 -0.69 -6.83 4.59
N VAL A 175 -0.11 -5.85 3.89
CA VAL A 175 -0.38 -4.42 4.10
C VAL A 175 -1.28 -3.90 2.99
N SER A 176 -2.33 -3.15 3.35
CA SER A 176 -3.20 -2.47 2.40
C SER A 176 -3.04 -0.95 2.46
N LEU A 177 -2.83 -0.32 1.31
CA LEU A 177 -2.86 1.13 1.12
C LEU A 177 -4.00 1.42 0.14
N GLU A 178 -5.12 1.96 0.63
CA GLU A 178 -6.34 2.07 -0.17
C GLU A 178 -6.94 3.46 -0.14
N ARG A 179 -7.37 3.99 -1.29
CA ARG A 179 -8.07 5.28 -1.39
C ARG A 179 -7.23 6.41 -0.79
N LEU A 180 -5.99 6.50 -1.25
CA LEU A 180 -5.03 7.50 -0.80
C LEU A 180 -4.79 8.54 -1.89
N ASN A 181 -4.72 9.80 -1.48
CA ASN A 181 -4.29 10.91 -2.35
C ASN A 181 -3.00 11.51 -1.80
N ILE A 182 -1.87 11.20 -2.42
CA ILE A 182 -0.55 11.59 -1.96
C ILE A 182 0.05 12.60 -2.93
N TYR A 183 0.48 13.75 -2.42
CA TYR A 183 1.04 14.77 -3.30
C TYR A 183 2.13 15.60 -2.64
N GLY A 184 2.94 16.21 -3.51
CA GLY A 184 3.94 17.16 -3.08
C GLY A 184 4.96 16.56 -2.11
N CYS A 185 5.41 15.32 -2.33
CA CYS A 185 6.51 14.72 -1.57
C CYS A 185 7.87 15.12 -2.13
N ARG A 186 8.89 15.19 -1.25
CA ARG A 186 10.27 15.52 -1.66
C ARG A 186 11.02 14.32 -2.24
N SER A 187 10.54 13.11 -1.97
CA SER A 187 10.88 11.87 -2.68
C SER A 187 9.68 11.39 -3.52
N ALA A 188 9.34 10.09 -3.48
CA ALA A 188 8.18 9.50 -4.12
C ALA A 188 6.89 9.65 -3.30
N GLY A 189 5.73 9.37 -3.90
CA GLY A 189 4.46 9.27 -3.16
C GLY A 189 4.46 8.08 -2.19
N VAL A 190 4.71 6.88 -2.72
CA VAL A 190 4.88 5.65 -1.93
C VAL A 190 6.23 5.02 -2.26
N VAL A 191 6.92 4.53 -1.22
CA VAL A 191 8.13 3.72 -1.32
C VAL A 191 7.90 2.37 -0.65
N THR A 192 8.27 1.27 -1.28
CA THR A 192 8.34 -0.05 -0.64
C THR A 192 9.77 -0.56 -0.65
N GLU A 193 10.24 -1.18 0.44
CA GLU A 193 11.62 -1.65 0.54
C GLU A 193 11.83 -2.76 1.58
N LYS A 194 13.02 -3.38 1.53
CA LYS A 194 13.52 -4.32 2.56
C LYS A 194 12.65 -5.57 2.74
N GLY A 195 12.15 -6.12 1.64
CA GLY A 195 11.42 -7.39 1.63
C GLY A 195 9.95 -7.23 2.00
N CYS A 196 9.20 -6.56 1.13
CA CYS A 196 7.75 -6.47 1.23
C CYS A 196 7.09 -7.59 0.42
N ARG A 197 5.97 -8.14 0.92
CA ARG A 197 5.16 -9.06 0.12
C ARG A 197 3.67 -8.99 0.39
N ARG A 198 2.85 -9.48 -0.55
CA ARG A 198 1.38 -9.50 -0.41
C ARG A 198 0.84 -8.13 -0.01
N LEU A 199 1.42 -7.07 -0.58
CA LEU A 199 0.86 -5.74 -0.45
C LEU A 199 -0.36 -5.63 -1.36
N ALA A 200 -1.31 -4.81 -0.94
CA ALA A 200 -2.40 -4.37 -1.80
C ALA A 200 -2.42 -2.84 -1.83
N ILE A 201 -1.98 -2.25 -2.94
CA ILE A 201 -2.06 -0.81 -3.16
C ILE A 201 -3.19 -0.57 -4.15
N ARG A 202 -4.29 0.03 -3.68
CA ARG A 202 -5.50 0.23 -4.48
C ARG A 202 -5.97 1.67 -4.46
N GLU A 203 -6.48 2.14 -5.60
CA GLU A 203 -7.13 3.46 -5.69
C GLU A 203 -6.22 4.58 -5.16
N LEU A 204 -4.93 4.50 -5.49
CA LEU A 204 -3.91 5.47 -5.12
C LEU A 204 -3.80 6.54 -6.20
N SER A 205 -3.93 7.80 -5.82
CA SER A 205 -3.46 8.93 -6.62
C SER A 205 -2.16 9.46 -6.04
N ALA A 206 -1.10 9.55 -6.86
CA ALA A 206 0.18 10.12 -6.44
C ALA A 206 0.66 11.18 -7.44
N SER A 207 0.90 12.40 -6.97
CA SER A 207 1.18 13.51 -7.88
C SER A 207 2.06 14.63 -7.38
N ASP A 208 2.64 15.38 -8.32
CA ASP A 208 3.43 16.59 -8.05
C ASP A 208 4.61 16.33 -7.07
N ASN A 209 5.06 15.07 -7.00
CA ASN A 209 6.20 14.60 -6.22
C ASN A 209 7.51 14.90 -6.95
N HIS A 210 8.59 15.09 -6.18
CA HIS A 210 9.89 15.43 -6.77
C HIS A 210 10.54 14.27 -7.52
N PHE A 211 10.24 13.04 -7.12
CA PHE A 211 10.68 11.84 -7.82
C PHE A 211 9.47 11.13 -8.40
N ASP A 212 9.21 9.90 -7.97
CA ASP A 212 8.25 9.02 -8.61
C ASP A 212 6.86 9.08 -7.95
N GLY A 213 5.82 8.63 -8.66
CA GLY A 213 4.53 8.40 -8.01
C GLY A 213 4.61 7.24 -7.01
N LEU A 214 5.20 6.14 -7.47
CA LEU A 214 5.39 4.89 -6.73
C LEU A 214 6.79 4.34 -7.02
N ALA A 215 7.60 4.11 -5.99
CA ALA A 215 8.90 3.47 -6.09
C ALA A 215 8.88 2.15 -5.31
N CYS A 216 9.16 1.04 -5.99
CA CYS A 216 9.10 -0.30 -5.38
C CYS A 216 10.46 -0.98 -5.41
N TYR A 217 10.95 -1.33 -4.22
CA TYR A 217 12.19 -2.08 -4.01
C TYR A 217 11.89 -3.33 -3.19
N GLU A 218 12.52 -4.45 -3.53
CA GLU A 218 12.42 -5.72 -2.81
C GLU A 218 10.96 -6.08 -2.47
N THR A 219 10.08 -6.03 -3.48
CA THR A 219 8.64 -6.13 -3.31
C THR A 219 8.07 -7.19 -4.24
N GLU A 220 7.43 -8.19 -3.64
CA GLU A 220 7.00 -9.38 -4.37
C GLU A 220 5.56 -9.77 -4.09
N GLU A 221 4.95 -10.53 -5.00
CA GLU A 221 3.65 -11.20 -4.78
C GLU A 221 2.55 -10.23 -4.33
N SER A 222 2.56 -9.02 -4.87
CA SER A 222 1.70 -7.91 -4.47
C SER A 222 0.78 -7.45 -5.59
N LEU A 223 -0.29 -6.76 -5.20
CA LEU A 223 -1.29 -6.20 -6.09
C LEU A 223 -1.22 -4.67 -6.10
N PHE A 224 -1.22 -4.10 -7.29
CA PHE A 224 -1.25 -2.68 -7.56
C PHE A 224 -2.40 -2.40 -8.53
N GLU A 225 -3.48 -1.79 -8.07
CA GLU A 225 -4.73 -1.71 -8.84
C GLU A 225 -5.37 -0.32 -8.79
N GLY A 226 -5.87 0.16 -9.92
CA GLY A 226 -6.63 1.42 -9.96
C GLY A 226 -5.76 2.63 -9.60
N LEU A 227 -4.50 2.64 -10.04
CA LEU A 227 -3.56 3.71 -9.70
C LEU A 227 -3.65 4.86 -10.70
N HIS A 228 -3.54 6.10 -10.21
CA HIS A 228 -3.39 7.29 -11.03
C HIS A 228 -2.16 8.09 -10.60
N LEU A 229 -1.03 7.88 -11.28
CA LEU A 229 0.26 8.45 -10.93
C LEU A 229 0.66 9.49 -11.98
N HIS A 230 0.62 10.78 -11.61
CA HIS A 230 0.67 11.85 -12.60
C HIS A 230 1.44 13.09 -12.15
N ARG A 231 2.03 13.80 -13.12
CA ARG A 231 2.79 15.04 -12.86
C ARG A 231 3.90 14.88 -11.82
N ASN A 232 4.42 13.66 -11.67
CA ASN A 232 5.62 13.44 -10.87
C ASN A 232 6.82 13.87 -11.71
N ASN A 233 7.83 14.48 -11.09
CA ASN A 233 8.99 15.01 -11.81
C ASN A 233 9.85 13.91 -12.46
N CYS A 234 9.81 12.68 -11.92
CA CYS A 234 10.49 11.50 -12.48
C CYS A 234 9.47 10.54 -13.09
N ALA A 235 9.43 9.28 -12.64
CA ALA A 235 8.58 8.25 -13.23
C ALA A 235 7.18 8.22 -12.59
N GLY A 236 6.22 7.62 -13.30
CA GLY A 236 4.97 7.20 -12.65
C GLY A 236 5.24 6.07 -11.65
N ILE A 237 5.80 4.97 -12.17
CA ILE A 237 6.26 3.81 -11.39
C ILE A 237 7.76 3.61 -11.63
N SER A 238 8.51 3.41 -10.56
CA SER A 238 9.92 3.00 -10.61
C SER A 238 10.13 1.68 -9.88
N THR A 239 10.82 0.73 -10.51
CA THR A 239 11.18 -0.56 -9.91
C THR A 239 12.66 -0.83 -10.17
N ASP A 240 13.52 -0.79 -9.15
CA ASP A 240 14.97 -0.93 -9.34
C ASP A 240 15.59 -2.22 -8.80
N LEU A 241 14.93 -2.85 -7.83
CA LEU A 241 15.50 -3.93 -7.02
C LEU A 241 14.41 -4.95 -6.74
N LYS A 242 14.60 -6.19 -7.19
CA LYS A 242 13.76 -7.37 -6.90
C LYS A 242 12.26 -7.07 -6.83
N PHE A 243 11.70 -6.51 -7.90
CA PHE A 243 10.25 -6.31 -8.02
C PHE A 243 9.65 -7.47 -8.80
N ASN A 244 9.16 -8.50 -8.10
CA ASN A 244 8.88 -9.79 -8.73
C ASN A 244 7.47 -10.33 -8.48
N ARG A 245 6.88 -10.98 -9.48
CA ARG A 245 5.62 -11.73 -9.36
C ARG A 245 4.46 -10.86 -8.86
N ASN A 246 4.44 -9.59 -9.24
CA ASN A 246 3.37 -8.66 -8.90
C ASN A 246 2.31 -8.58 -10.02
N LEU A 247 1.08 -8.23 -9.63
CA LEU A 247 0.00 -7.88 -10.55
C LEU A 247 -0.22 -6.37 -10.51
N ILE A 248 -0.18 -5.74 -11.67
CA ILE A 248 -0.36 -4.31 -11.87
C ILE A 248 -1.50 -4.13 -12.87
N SER A 249 -2.66 -3.65 -12.42
CA SER A 249 -3.87 -3.58 -13.23
C SER A 249 -4.54 -2.20 -13.18
N ASN A 250 -5.14 -1.79 -14.29
CA ASN A 250 -5.97 -0.58 -14.37
C ASN A 250 -5.21 0.67 -13.88
N VAL A 251 -4.05 0.92 -14.48
CA VAL A 251 -3.13 2.00 -14.06
C VAL A 251 -3.11 3.10 -15.12
N MET A 252 -3.28 4.34 -14.69
CA MET A 252 -3.11 5.54 -15.50
C MET A 252 -1.84 6.29 -15.07
N LEU A 253 -0.88 6.43 -15.98
CA LEU A 253 0.38 7.13 -15.77
C LEU A 253 0.42 8.33 -16.73
N SER A 254 0.32 9.56 -16.21
CA SER A 254 0.15 10.73 -17.09
C SER A 254 1.04 11.91 -16.76
N ASN A 255 1.63 12.51 -17.79
CA ASN A 255 2.42 13.74 -17.69
C ASN A 255 3.56 13.65 -16.65
N ASN A 256 4.17 12.48 -16.49
CA ASN A 256 5.34 12.31 -15.63
C ASN A 256 6.59 12.82 -16.35
N GLY A 257 7.50 13.46 -15.62
CA GLY A 257 8.62 14.22 -16.18
C GLY A 257 9.67 13.37 -16.88
N LYS A 258 9.76 12.08 -16.53
CA LYS A 258 10.62 11.09 -17.20
C LYS A 258 9.80 9.94 -17.77
N GLN A 259 9.90 8.73 -17.22
CA GLN A 259 9.21 7.55 -17.74
C GLN A 259 7.77 7.45 -17.25
N GLY A 260 6.93 6.71 -17.98
CA GLY A 260 5.71 6.15 -17.37
C GLY A 260 6.11 5.11 -16.33
N ILE A 261 6.80 4.07 -16.79
CA ILE A 261 7.35 3.00 -15.97
C ILE A 261 8.86 2.89 -16.22
N PHE A 262 9.65 3.00 -15.15
CA PHE A 262 11.08 2.70 -15.16
C PHE A 262 11.31 1.36 -14.48
N MET A 263 11.95 0.40 -15.15
CA MET A 263 12.14 -0.97 -14.65
C MET A 263 13.57 -1.46 -14.78
N ARG A 264 14.10 -1.95 -13.67
CA ARG A 264 15.31 -2.78 -13.50
C ARG A 264 15.03 -3.87 -12.47
N ASP A 265 15.79 -4.96 -12.53
CA ASP A 265 15.69 -6.10 -11.59
C ASP A 265 14.24 -6.50 -11.26
N SER A 266 13.46 -6.70 -12.31
CA SER A 266 12.01 -6.94 -12.22
C SER A 266 11.61 -8.15 -13.05
N ARG A 267 11.04 -9.18 -12.41
CA ARG A 267 10.80 -10.47 -13.05
C ARG A 267 9.38 -10.97 -12.87
N SER A 268 8.84 -11.58 -13.92
CA SER A 268 7.56 -12.29 -13.88
C SER A 268 6.38 -11.45 -13.37
N ASN A 269 6.38 -10.14 -13.61
CA ASN A 269 5.24 -9.29 -13.29
C ASN A 269 4.22 -9.31 -14.42
N VAL A 270 2.97 -9.06 -14.07
CA VAL A 270 1.85 -8.99 -15.00
C VAL A 270 1.25 -7.59 -14.96
N PHE A 271 1.29 -6.91 -16.10
CA PHE A 271 0.71 -5.59 -16.30
C PHE A 271 -0.52 -5.71 -17.21
N VAL A 272 -1.68 -5.24 -16.77
CA VAL A 272 -2.96 -5.36 -17.50
C VAL A 272 -3.67 -4.03 -17.55
N GLY A 273 -4.02 -3.56 -18.74
CA GLY A 273 -4.77 -2.31 -18.90
C GLY A 273 -4.01 -1.11 -18.33
N VAL A 274 -2.71 -1.04 -18.61
CA VAL A 274 -1.87 0.11 -18.25
C VAL A 274 -1.98 1.14 -19.38
N VAL A 275 -2.21 2.39 -19.00
CA VAL A 275 -2.27 3.53 -19.93
C VAL A 275 -1.20 4.54 -19.53
N VAL A 276 -0.28 4.81 -20.45
CA VAL A 276 0.80 5.78 -20.28
C VAL A 276 0.61 6.91 -21.28
N VAL A 277 0.54 8.15 -20.80
CA VAL A 277 0.26 9.33 -21.63
C VAL A 277 1.24 10.46 -21.32
N ASN A 278 1.87 11.01 -22.36
CA ASN A 278 2.69 12.23 -22.30
C ASN A 278 3.85 12.16 -21.29
N SER A 279 4.54 11.02 -21.20
CA SER A 279 5.77 10.94 -20.41
C SER A 279 6.89 11.75 -21.07
N GLY A 280 7.70 12.42 -20.25
CA GLY A 280 8.78 13.30 -20.71
C GLY A 280 9.94 12.57 -21.38
N GLU A 281 10.04 11.26 -21.20
CA GLU A 281 10.98 10.36 -21.89
C GLU A 281 10.22 9.17 -22.50
N GLN A 282 10.59 7.93 -22.19
CA GLN A 282 9.93 6.72 -22.71
C GLN A 282 8.61 6.45 -21.99
N GLY A 283 7.69 5.75 -22.66
CA GLY A 283 6.52 5.21 -21.96
C GLY A 283 6.94 4.19 -20.90
N ILE A 284 7.67 3.16 -21.35
CA ILE A 284 8.28 2.14 -20.50
C ILE A 284 9.77 2.02 -20.83
N PHE A 285 10.62 2.10 -19.81
CA PHE A 285 12.06 1.84 -19.92
C PHE A 285 12.41 0.56 -19.16
N ILE A 286 13.05 -0.36 -19.86
CA ILE A 286 13.47 -1.67 -19.35
C ILE A 286 14.98 -1.78 -19.45
N ALA A 287 15.65 -2.06 -18.34
CA ALA A 287 17.09 -2.22 -18.29
C ALA A 287 17.53 -3.24 -17.23
N GLN A 288 18.81 -3.54 -17.20
CA GLN A 288 19.45 -4.19 -16.06
C GLN A 288 20.08 -3.14 -15.13
N THR A 289 20.41 -3.51 -13.90
CA THR A 289 21.13 -2.63 -12.96
C THR A 289 22.61 -2.57 -13.33
N ASP A 290 23.09 -1.35 -13.56
CA ASP A 290 24.45 -0.94 -13.94
C ASP A 290 25.06 -1.64 -15.16
N LYS A 291 25.34 -2.94 -15.05
CA LYS A 291 25.85 -3.82 -16.10
C LYS A 291 25.64 -5.32 -15.76
N ASP A 292 24.90 -5.62 -14.69
CA ASP A 292 24.75 -6.97 -14.17
C ASP A 292 23.58 -7.70 -14.88
N PRO A 293 23.85 -8.68 -15.75
CA PRO A 293 22.79 -9.43 -16.44
C PRO A 293 21.90 -10.25 -15.50
N GLU A 294 22.33 -10.54 -14.26
CA GLU A 294 21.48 -11.21 -13.28
C GLU A 294 20.39 -10.30 -12.73
N THR A 295 20.47 -8.99 -12.98
CA THR A 295 19.41 -8.03 -12.61
C THR A 295 18.55 -7.62 -13.81
N ALA A 296 18.60 -8.40 -14.89
CA ALA A 296 17.81 -8.14 -16.07
C ALA A 296 16.30 -8.26 -15.79
N VAL A 297 15.53 -7.43 -16.48
CA VAL A 297 14.07 -7.47 -16.48
C VAL A 297 13.62 -8.56 -17.45
N VAL A 298 13.04 -9.63 -16.90
CA VAL A 298 12.77 -10.87 -17.65
C VAL A 298 11.40 -11.44 -17.32
N GLY A 299 10.71 -11.96 -18.34
CA GLY A 299 9.47 -12.72 -18.15
C GLY A 299 8.26 -11.88 -17.77
N ASN A 300 8.31 -10.56 -17.96
CA ASN A 300 7.17 -9.69 -17.65
C ASN A 300 6.18 -9.70 -18.82
N THR A 301 4.89 -9.65 -18.51
CA THR A 301 3.83 -9.60 -19.53
C THR A 301 3.06 -8.30 -19.42
N PHE A 302 2.83 -7.64 -20.56
CA PHE A 302 1.95 -6.50 -20.67
C PHE A 302 0.81 -6.83 -21.63
N THR A 303 -0.41 -6.72 -21.15
CA THR A 303 -1.63 -6.99 -21.91
C THR A 303 -2.48 -5.73 -21.96
N ALA A 304 -2.96 -5.37 -23.15
CA ALA A 304 -3.74 -4.15 -23.37
C ALA A 304 -3.02 -2.87 -22.87
N LEU A 305 -1.70 -2.81 -23.05
CA LEU A 305 -0.91 -1.61 -22.77
C LEU A 305 -1.18 -0.55 -23.84
N THR A 306 -1.53 0.65 -23.42
CA THR A 306 -1.60 1.83 -24.30
C THR A 306 -0.51 2.80 -23.91
N VAL A 307 0.32 3.20 -24.85
CA VAL A 307 1.33 4.25 -24.64
C VAL A 307 1.16 5.32 -25.70
N SER A 308 0.98 6.57 -25.28
CA SER A 308 0.79 7.67 -26.21
C SER A 308 1.49 8.97 -25.84
N GLY A 309 1.88 9.73 -26.87
CA GLY A 309 2.41 11.09 -26.73
C GLY A 309 3.73 11.21 -25.95
N CYS A 310 4.44 10.11 -25.73
CA CYS A 310 5.71 10.12 -24.99
C CYS A 310 6.84 10.67 -25.88
N LYS A 311 7.76 11.44 -25.30
CA LYS A 311 8.85 12.08 -26.06
C LYS A 311 9.91 11.09 -26.57
N GLY A 312 9.99 9.90 -25.98
CA GLY A 312 10.82 8.79 -26.42
C GLY A 312 10.00 7.63 -26.99
N PRO A 313 10.63 6.47 -27.20
CA PRO A 313 9.92 5.25 -27.57
C PRO A 313 8.78 4.90 -26.61
N ALA A 314 7.73 4.27 -27.15
CA ALA A 314 6.65 3.72 -26.34
C ALA A 314 7.19 2.69 -25.32
N VAL A 315 8.02 1.76 -25.80
CA VAL A 315 8.75 0.79 -24.98
C VAL A 315 10.20 0.75 -25.44
N ARG A 316 11.13 0.96 -24.49
CA ARG A 316 12.57 0.83 -24.72
C ARG A 316 13.12 -0.33 -23.91
N VAL A 317 13.63 -1.36 -24.58
CA VAL A 317 14.46 -2.41 -23.96
C VAL A 317 15.92 -2.08 -24.20
N ASN A 318 16.59 -1.64 -23.14
CA ASN A 318 17.90 -1.01 -23.20
C ASN A 318 19.07 -2.01 -23.20
N ASP A 319 18.88 -3.20 -22.65
CA ASP A 319 19.94 -4.17 -22.44
C ASP A 319 19.61 -5.54 -23.03
N LYS A 320 20.60 -6.18 -23.65
CA LYS A 320 20.44 -7.46 -24.36
C LYS A 320 20.07 -8.65 -23.46
N SER A 321 20.27 -8.50 -22.16
CA SER A 321 19.91 -9.49 -21.13
C SER A 321 18.41 -9.46 -20.78
N CYS A 322 17.71 -8.36 -21.09
CA CYS A 322 16.30 -8.14 -20.75
C CYS A 322 15.35 -8.82 -21.75
N LYS A 323 15.35 -10.16 -21.73
CA LYS A 323 14.64 -11.02 -22.67
C LYS A 323 13.32 -11.57 -22.12
N ASP A 324 12.60 -12.29 -22.96
CA ASP A 324 11.39 -13.05 -22.61
C ASP A 324 10.25 -12.17 -22.06
N ASN A 325 10.27 -10.87 -22.37
CA ASN A 325 9.16 -9.98 -22.07
C ASN A 325 8.11 -10.07 -23.19
N VAL A 326 6.83 -10.04 -22.84
CA VAL A 326 5.72 -10.28 -23.78
C VAL A 326 4.78 -9.09 -23.79
N LEU A 327 4.44 -8.62 -24.99
CA LEU A 327 3.48 -7.56 -25.24
C LEU A 327 2.31 -8.13 -26.06
N THR A 328 1.09 -8.09 -25.51
CA THR A 328 -0.12 -8.62 -26.15
C THR A 328 -1.18 -7.52 -26.26
N GLY A 329 -1.73 -7.31 -27.45
CA GLY A 329 -2.80 -6.32 -27.66
C GLY A 329 -2.39 -4.87 -27.33
N CYS A 330 -1.11 -4.53 -27.49
CA CYS A 330 -0.57 -3.23 -27.10
C CYS A 330 -0.73 -2.18 -28.23
N GLN A 331 -0.97 -0.93 -27.85
CA GLN A 331 -1.13 0.20 -28.76
C GLN A 331 -0.09 1.29 -28.48
N PHE A 332 0.63 1.71 -29.52
CA PHE A 332 1.63 2.78 -29.46
C PHE A 332 1.23 3.90 -30.40
N ILE A 333 0.90 5.07 -29.86
CA ILE A 333 0.25 6.16 -30.61
C ILE A 333 1.04 7.46 -30.40
N ASP A 334 1.49 8.09 -31.47
CA ASP A 334 2.12 9.42 -31.42
C ASP A 334 3.30 9.55 -30.43
N ASN A 335 4.05 8.47 -30.23
CA ASN A 335 5.33 8.50 -29.52
C ASN A 335 6.47 8.76 -30.52
N ALA A 336 7.65 9.12 -30.03
CA ALA A 336 8.80 9.32 -30.92
C ALA A 336 9.21 8.04 -31.68
N ASP A 337 8.96 6.87 -31.09
CA ASP A 337 9.09 5.55 -31.71
C ASP A 337 8.10 4.56 -31.03
N GLY A 338 7.87 3.41 -31.63
CA GLY A 338 7.09 2.32 -31.04
C GLY A 338 7.93 1.50 -30.05
N LEU A 339 8.24 0.26 -30.43
CA LEU A 339 9.12 -0.63 -29.69
C LEU A 339 10.57 -0.43 -30.16
N SER A 340 11.47 -0.10 -29.22
CA SER A 340 12.91 0.06 -29.47
C SER A 340 13.71 -0.93 -28.63
N GLU A 341 14.49 -1.79 -29.27
CA GLU A 341 15.26 -2.85 -28.60
C GLU A 341 16.77 -2.67 -28.81
N ALA A 342 17.58 -2.99 -27.80
CA ALA A 342 19.04 -2.97 -27.91
C ALA A 342 19.62 -4.13 -28.75
N ALA A 343 18.83 -5.18 -28.95
CA ALA A 343 19.02 -6.24 -29.92
C ALA A 343 17.65 -6.72 -30.38
N SER A 344 17.54 -7.26 -31.59
CA SER A 344 16.26 -7.77 -32.09
C SER A 344 15.77 -8.95 -31.25
N GLY A 345 14.46 -8.99 -30.94
CA GLY A 345 13.82 -10.17 -30.37
C GLY A 345 13.98 -10.34 -28.86
N LEU A 346 14.20 -9.24 -28.13
CA LEU A 346 14.16 -9.22 -26.67
C LEU A 346 12.71 -9.24 -26.15
N VAL A 347 11.77 -8.78 -26.98
CA VAL A 347 10.34 -8.72 -26.72
C VAL A 347 9.57 -9.53 -27.75
N SER A 348 8.63 -10.35 -27.26
CA SER A 348 7.65 -11.03 -28.11
C SER A 348 6.37 -10.19 -28.22
N MET A 349 6.09 -9.67 -29.42
CA MET A 349 4.81 -9.03 -29.73
C MET A 349 3.78 -10.09 -30.17
N ARG A 350 2.56 -10.03 -29.61
CA ARG A 350 1.45 -10.92 -29.93
C ARG A 350 0.20 -10.10 -30.26
N SER A 351 -0.53 -10.50 -31.30
CA SER A 351 -1.90 -10.01 -31.52
C SER A 351 -2.84 -10.71 -30.53
N GLU A 352 -3.93 -10.03 -30.16
CA GLU A 352 -5.02 -10.64 -29.38
C GLU A 352 -5.71 -11.78 -30.14
#